data_AF-A0A7R9DDR3-F1
#
_entry.id   AF-A0A7R9DDR3-F1
#
_cell.length_a   1.000
_cell.length_b   1.000
_cell.length_c   1.000
_cell.angle_alpha   90.00
_cell.angle_beta   90.00
_cell.angle_gamma   90.00
#
_symmetry.space_group_name_H-M   'P 1'
#
loop_
_entity.id
_entity.type
_entity.pdbx_description
1 polymer ?
#
loop_
_entity_poly.entity_id
_entity_poly.type
_entity_poly.pdbx_seq_one_letter_code
_entity_poly.pdbx_strand_id
1 'polypeptide(L)'
;QAVIFNTYQCYLKNAYKEATTDLEQAKRQNFFFGAKLVRGAYLEQERARAAALGYPDPTNNSFESTTETYHQTLTECLRRIQDLKDKGEEKKIAIMVASHNEHTVRFAIEK
;
A
#
# COMPACT_ATOMS: atom_id res chain seq x y z
N GLN A 1 -19.18 -4.83 -1.40
CA GLN A 1 -17.84 -5.29 -1.82
C GLN A 1 -17.14 -4.12 -2.49
N ALA A 2 -15.83 -3.96 -2.31
CA ALA A 2 -15.09 -2.90 -2.99
C ALA A 2 -15.05 -3.17 -4.51
N VAL A 3 -15.42 -2.16 -5.31
CA VAL A 3 -15.39 -2.20 -6.78
C VAL A 3 -14.40 -1.20 -7.37
N ILE A 4 -14.08 -0.14 -6.61
CA ILE A 4 -13.05 0.85 -6.97
C ILE A 4 -11.79 0.53 -6.19
N PHE A 5 -10.64 0.52 -6.88
CA PHE A 5 -9.33 0.25 -6.29
C PHE A 5 -8.37 1.38 -6.62
N ASN A 6 -7.75 1.94 -5.57
CA ASN A 6 -6.63 2.86 -5.73
C ASN A 6 -5.32 2.07 -5.75
N THR A 7 -4.35 2.55 -6.53
CA THR A 7 -3.00 1.95 -6.56
C THR A 7 -2.08 2.71 -5.62
N TYR A 8 -1.52 2.00 -4.65
CA TYR A 8 -0.52 2.55 -3.73
C TYR A 8 0.86 2.03 -4.13
N GLN A 9 1.78 2.95 -4.38
CA GLN A 9 3.12 2.65 -4.86
C GLN A 9 4.11 2.69 -3.70
N CYS A 10 4.46 1.53 -3.16
CA CYS A 10 5.24 1.38 -1.94
C CYS A 10 6.72 1.77 -2.05
N TYR A 11 7.19 2.14 -3.24
CA TYR A 11 8.49 2.80 -3.45
C TYR A 11 8.47 4.28 -3.01
N LEU A 12 7.30 4.88 -2.75
CA LEU A 12 7.20 6.24 -2.21
C LEU A 12 7.27 6.21 -0.70
N LYS A 13 8.03 7.14 -0.12
CA LYS A 13 8.16 7.32 1.33
C LYS A 13 6.81 7.53 2.04
N ASN A 14 5.83 8.09 1.34
CA ASN A 14 4.50 8.40 1.89
C ASN A 14 3.46 7.29 1.74
N ALA A 15 3.74 6.22 0.99
CA ALA A 15 2.73 5.23 0.60
C ALA A 15 1.98 4.62 1.80
N TYR A 16 2.71 4.28 2.88
CA TYR A 16 2.11 3.76 4.11
C TYR A 16 1.16 4.77 4.76
N LYS A 17 1.58 6.04 4.83
CA LYS A 17 0.77 7.12 5.41
C LYS A 17 -0.50 7.37 4.60
N GLU A 18 -0.40 7.38 3.28
CA GLU A 18 -1.55 7.55 2.38
C GLU A 18 -2.55 6.40 2.55
N ALA A 19 -2.08 5.15 2.45
CA ALA A 19 -2.95 3.99 2.60
C ALA A 19 -3.66 3.95 3.96
N THR A 20 -2.97 4.29 5.05
CA THR A 20 -3.56 4.33 6.39
C THR A 20 -4.54 5.49 6.57
N THR A 21 -4.24 6.65 5.99
CA THR A 21 -5.15 7.81 6.02
C THR A 21 -6.45 7.48 5.28
N ASP A 22 -6.35 6.85 4.11
CA ASP A 22 -7.51 6.50 3.30
C ASP A 22 -8.32 5.36 3.94
N LEU A 23 -7.67 4.40 4.61
CA LEU A 23 -8.34 3.39 5.45
C LEU A 23 -9.17 4.04 6.57
N GLU A 24 -8.60 5.03 7.28
CA GLU A 24 -9.34 5.77 8.31
C GLU A 24 -10.47 6.60 7.74
N GLN A 25 -10.26 7.21 6.57
CA GLN A 25 -11.32 7.93 5.88
C GLN A 25 -12.47 7.00 5.47
N ALA A 26 -12.16 5.84 4.90
CA ALA A 26 -13.14 4.82 4.53
C ALA A 26 -13.99 4.37 5.72
N LYS A 27 -13.35 4.16 6.88
CA LYS A 27 -14.03 3.87 8.14
C LYS A 27 -14.95 5.01 8.58
N ARG A 28 -14.45 6.25 8.63
CA ARG A 28 -15.22 7.42 9.10
C ARG A 28 -16.41 7.74 8.19
N GLN A 29 -16.24 7.59 6.89
CA GLN A 29 -17.25 7.92 5.88
C GLN A 29 -18.07 6.70 5.44
N ASN A 30 -17.83 5.53 6.04
CA ASN A 30 -18.55 4.29 5.82
C ASN A 30 -18.62 3.82 4.34
N PHE A 31 -17.50 3.91 3.62
CA PHE A 31 -17.39 3.37 2.26
C PHE A 31 -16.42 2.19 2.19
N PHE A 32 -16.48 1.45 1.08
CA PHE A 32 -15.61 0.28 0.84
C PHE A 32 -14.23 0.73 0.37
N PHE A 33 -13.18 0.25 1.01
CA PHE A 33 -11.81 0.53 0.63
C PHE A 33 -11.25 -0.56 -0.28
N GLY A 34 -10.72 -0.19 -1.43
CA GLY A 34 -10.00 -1.07 -2.35
C GLY A 34 -8.57 -0.58 -2.56
N ALA A 35 -7.58 -1.44 -2.30
CA ALA A 35 -6.17 -1.12 -2.54
C ALA A 35 -5.50 -2.15 -3.44
N LYS A 36 -4.81 -1.67 -4.46
CA LYS A 36 -3.80 -2.43 -5.21
C LYS A 36 -2.43 -1.98 -4.73
N LEU A 37 -1.73 -2.85 -4.02
CA LEU A 37 -0.38 -2.58 -3.54
C LEU A 37 0.62 -3.01 -4.62
N VAL A 38 1.48 -2.09 -5.03
CA VAL A 38 2.60 -2.33 -5.97
C VAL A 38 3.88 -1.76 -5.35
N ARG A 39 5.06 -2.19 -5.83
CA ARG A 39 6.30 -1.45 -5.52
C ARG A 39 6.28 -0.09 -6.21
N GLY A 40 6.11 -0.06 -7.53
CA GLY A 40 6.16 1.17 -8.32
C GLY A 40 6.81 0.87 -9.68
N ALA A 41 6.58 1.73 -10.67
CA ALA A 41 7.04 1.51 -12.04
C ALA A 41 7.95 2.63 -12.57
N TYR A 42 8.10 3.74 -11.84
CA TYR A 42 8.69 4.97 -12.36
C TYR A 42 9.86 5.50 -11.51
N LEU A 43 10.62 4.60 -10.85
CA LEU A 43 11.63 4.96 -9.84
C LEU A 43 12.70 5.91 -10.39
N GLU A 44 13.22 5.61 -11.57
CA GLU A 44 14.26 6.42 -12.21
C GLU A 44 13.72 7.76 -12.68
N GLN A 45 12.50 7.79 -13.24
CA GLN A 45 11.86 9.04 -13.67
C GLN A 45 11.60 9.99 -12.50
N GLU A 46 11.11 9.48 -11.36
CA GLU A 46 10.88 10.30 -10.16
C GLU A 46 12.18 10.88 -9.61
N ARG A 47 13.25 10.08 -9.55
CA ARG A 47 14.57 10.54 -9.12
C ARG A 47 15.16 11.60 -10.06
N ALA A 48 15.09 11.36 -11.37
CA ALA A 48 15.54 12.31 -12.37
C ALA A 48 14.77 13.64 -12.29
N ARG A 49 13.45 13.57 -12.10
CA ARG A 49 12.58 14.74 -11.93
C ARG A 49 12.91 15.52 -10.65
N ALA A 50 13.10 14.83 -9.53
CA ALA A 50 13.48 15.44 -8.25
C ALA A 50 14.82 16.19 -8.36
N ALA A 51 15.82 15.57 -9.00
CA ALA A 51 17.11 16.20 -9.27
C ALA A 51 16.98 17.43 -10.20
N ALA A 52 16.19 17.32 -11.27
CA ALA A 52 16.01 18.41 -12.24
C ALA A 52 15.27 19.63 -11.65
N LEU A 53 14.32 19.40 -10.74
CA LEU A 53 13.50 20.45 -10.13
C LEU A 53 13.99 20.88 -8.73
N GLY A 54 15.02 20.23 -8.19
CA GLY A 54 15.64 20.59 -6.92
C GLY A 54 14.80 20.30 -5.68
N TYR A 55 13.85 19.37 -5.74
CA TYR A 55 13.08 18.94 -4.57
C TYR A 55 13.57 17.58 -4.03
N PRO A 56 13.30 17.26 -2.74
CA PRO A 56 13.73 15.99 -2.17
C PRO A 56 13.15 14.78 -2.89
N ASP A 57 13.97 13.76 -3.15
CA ASP A 57 13.53 12.49 -3.75
C ASP A 57 12.40 11.85 -2.92
N PRO A 58 11.18 11.72 -3.47
CA PRO A 58 10.03 11.18 -2.76
C PRO A 58 10.11 9.66 -2.61
N THR A 59 11.05 9.01 -3.30
CA THR A 59 11.20 7.57 -3.34
C THR A 59 12.07 7.06 -2.20
N ASN A 60 11.90 5.78 -1.88
CA ASN A 60 12.69 5.06 -0.91
C ASN A 60 14.13 4.91 -1.40
N ASN A 61 15.07 4.90 -0.45
CA ASN A 61 16.49 4.93 -0.75
C ASN A 61 16.99 3.61 -1.35
N SER A 62 16.31 2.49 -1.08
CA SER A 62 16.72 1.16 -1.49
C SER A 62 15.54 0.24 -1.82
N PHE A 63 15.88 -0.93 -2.38
CA PHE A 63 14.92 -2.00 -2.63
C PHE A 63 14.34 -2.57 -1.31
N GLU A 64 15.18 -2.69 -0.29
CA GLU A 64 14.83 -3.21 1.02
C GLU A 64 13.84 -2.28 1.73
N SER A 65 14.10 -0.96 1.72
CA SER A 65 13.19 0.04 2.28
C SER A 65 11.85 0.09 1.54
N THR A 66 11.86 -0.11 0.21
CA THR A 66 10.63 -0.30 -0.57
C THR A 66 9.87 -1.57 -0.16
N THR A 67 10.59 -2.66 0.07
CA THR A 67 10.01 -3.94 0.49
C THR A 67 9.43 -3.84 1.90
N GLU A 68 10.12 -3.17 2.82
CA GLU A 68 9.64 -2.87 4.16
C GLU A 68 8.34 -2.03 4.11
N THR A 69 8.34 -0.94 3.35
CA THR A 69 7.13 -0.10 3.15
C THR A 69 5.96 -0.92 2.60
N TYR A 70 6.21 -1.82 1.63
CA TYR A 70 5.20 -2.69 1.07
C TYR A 70 4.65 -3.66 2.12
N HIS A 71 5.53 -4.37 2.84
CA HIS A 71 5.14 -5.34 3.86
C HIS A 71 4.40 -4.68 5.02
N GLN A 72 4.84 -3.49 5.46
CA GLN A 72 4.18 -2.70 6.49
C GLN A 72 2.77 -2.29 6.06
N THR A 73 2.63 -1.79 4.83
CA THR A 73 1.32 -1.37 4.27
C THR A 73 0.37 -2.56 4.16
N LEU A 74 0.85 -3.69 3.63
CA LEU A 74 0.06 -4.92 3.54
C LEU A 74 -0.38 -5.42 4.92
N THR A 75 0.55 -5.47 5.87
CA THR A 75 0.27 -5.95 7.24
C THR A 75 -0.80 -5.10 7.91
N GLU A 76 -0.75 -3.78 7.79
CA GLU A 76 -1.77 -2.91 8.37
C GLU A 76 -3.14 -3.12 7.71
N CYS A 77 -3.19 -3.29 6.39
CA CYS A 77 -4.44 -3.58 5.69
C CYS A 77 -5.04 -4.93 6.13
N LEU A 78 -4.22 -5.99 6.26
CA LEU A 78 -4.65 -7.30 6.74
C LEU A 78 -5.13 -7.25 8.19
N ARG A 79 -4.41 -6.53 9.06
CA ARG A 79 -4.82 -6.30 10.45
C ARG A 79 -6.20 -5.66 10.53
N ARG A 80 -6.48 -4.65 9.70
CA ARG A 80 -7.80 -4.00 9.62
C ARG A 80 -8.89 -4.91 9.09
N ILE A 81 -8.57 -5.77 8.11
CA ILE A 81 -9.51 -6.78 7.63
C ILE A 81 -9.89 -7.73 8.77
N GLN A 82 -8.91 -8.20 9.55
CA GLN A 82 -9.15 -9.07 10.70
C GLN A 82 -10.02 -8.36 11.76
N ASP A 83 -9.67 -7.11 12.14
CA ASP A 83 -10.45 -6.31 13.09
C ASP A 83 -11.93 -6.15 12.67
N LEU A 84 -12.20 -5.99 11.37
CA LEU A 84 -13.56 -5.84 10.84
C LEU A 84 -14.29 -7.17 10.75
N LYS A 85 -13.58 -8.26 10.41
CA LYS A 85 -14.12 -9.62 10.42
C LYS A 85 -14.61 -9.99 11.83
N ASP A 86 -13.83 -9.68 12.86
CA ASP A 86 -14.19 -9.96 14.25
C ASP A 86 -15.42 -9.18 14.72
N LYS A 87 -15.74 -8.06 14.05
CA LYS A 87 -16.93 -7.22 14.30
C LYS A 87 -18.13 -7.59 13.42
N GLY A 88 -18.01 -8.60 12.56
CA GLY A 88 -19.05 -9.00 11.61
C GLY A 88 -19.20 -8.05 10.40
N GLU A 89 -18.26 -7.13 10.20
CA GLU A 89 -18.25 -6.17 9.08
C GLU A 89 -17.33 -6.65 7.94
N GLU A 90 -17.50 -7.91 7.56
CA GLU A 90 -16.68 -8.51 6.50
C GLU A 90 -16.80 -7.77 5.15
N LYS A 91 -15.75 -7.86 4.33
CA LYS A 91 -15.72 -7.37 2.93
C LYS A 91 -15.72 -5.84 2.75
N LYS A 92 -15.58 -5.06 3.83
CA LYS A 92 -15.42 -3.58 3.78
C LYS A 92 -14.07 -3.13 3.18
N ILE A 93 -13.04 -3.97 3.28
CA ILE A 93 -11.70 -3.74 2.74
C ILE A 93 -11.38 -4.87 1.75
N ALA A 94 -10.84 -4.52 0.58
CA ALA A 94 -10.30 -5.47 -0.38
C ALA A 94 -8.88 -5.05 -0.78
N ILE A 95 -7.97 -6.03 -0.86
CA ILE A 95 -6.56 -5.79 -1.20
C ILE A 95 -6.19 -6.68 -2.39
N MET A 96 -5.44 -6.11 -3.33
CA MET A 96 -4.74 -6.82 -4.39
C MET A 96 -3.22 -6.72 -4.14
N VAL A 97 -2.58 -7.86 -3.95
CA VAL A 97 -1.12 -7.98 -3.83
C VAL A 97 -0.53 -8.10 -5.23
N ALA A 98 -0.02 -7.00 -5.78
CA ALA A 98 0.55 -6.98 -7.14
C ALA A 98 2.09 -7.01 -7.07
N SER A 99 2.63 -8.23 -7.00
CA SER A 99 4.07 -8.49 -6.95
C SER A 99 4.42 -9.78 -7.69
N HIS A 100 5.54 -9.77 -8.42
CA HIS A 100 6.18 -10.97 -8.98
C HIS A 100 7.32 -11.49 -8.09
N ASN A 101 7.60 -10.83 -6.97
CA ASN A 101 8.64 -11.26 -6.05
C ASN A 101 8.11 -12.37 -5.15
N GLU A 102 8.70 -13.55 -5.28
CA GLU A 102 8.30 -14.75 -4.56
C GLU A 102 8.23 -14.55 -3.05
N HIS A 103 9.24 -13.90 -2.46
CA HIS A 103 9.27 -13.67 -1.00
C HIS A 103 8.11 -12.78 -0.54
N THR A 104 7.79 -11.71 -1.29
CA THR A 104 6.62 -10.87 -0.97
C THR A 104 5.31 -11.62 -1.13
N VAL A 105 5.20 -12.52 -2.13
CA VAL A 105 4.01 -13.36 -2.30
C VAL A 105 3.87 -14.34 -1.14
N ARG A 106 4.96 -15.02 -0.74
CA ARG A 106 4.97 -15.93 0.42
C ARG A 106 4.59 -15.19 1.71
N PHE A 107 5.21 -14.03 1.96
CA PHE A 107 4.89 -13.18 3.11
C PHE A 107 3.39 -12.83 3.17
N ALA A 108 2.76 -12.55 2.03
CA ALA A 108 1.34 -12.23 1.98
C ALA A 108 0.41 -13.41 2.29
N ILE A 109 0.84 -14.65 2.02
CA ILE A 109 0.07 -15.87 2.27
C ILE A 109 0.22 -16.33 3.73
N GLU A 110 1.38 -16.10 4.34
CA GLU A 110 1.70 -16.51 5.71
C GLU A 110 1.13 -15.57 6.79
N LYS A 111 0.64 -14.39 6.40
CA LYS A 111 0.08 -13.36 7.29
C LYS A 111 -1.43 -13.44 7.37
#